data_AF-A0A2R6DK83-F1
#
_entry.id   AF-A0A2R6DK83-F1
#
_cell.length_a   1.000
_cell.length_b   1.000
_cell.length_c   1.000
_cell.angle_alpha   90.00
_cell.angle_beta   90.00
_cell.angle_gamma   90.00
#
_symmetry.space_group_name_H-M   'P 1'
#
loop_
_entity.id
_entity.type
_entity.pdbx_description
1 polymer ?
#
loop_
_entity_poly.entity_id
_entity_poly.type
_entity_poly.pdbx_seq_one_letter_code
_entity_poly.pdbx_strand_id
1 'polypeptide(L)'
;MTDDDRVMIVATVDETFDIARHHGFYPCPISYERADEPAAYLALYRTSPQSAITHYASIEERFEDDGSHADIDWFDRLIGSRSGDETAMVFRLGGLAPLDRPVTNDTNGVRGAWYTTLDALGDATVLTDIES
;
A
#
# COMPACT_ATOMS: atom_id res chain seq x y z
N MET A 1 18.77 6.86 2.08
CA MET A 1 17.95 5.64 2.17
C MET A 1 18.42 4.73 1.07
N THR A 2 18.83 3.51 1.40
CA THR A 2 18.93 2.43 0.41
C THR A 2 17.51 1.98 0.08
N ASP A 3 17.26 1.61 -1.18
CA ASP A 3 15.92 1.18 -1.60
C ASP A 3 15.45 -0.05 -0.80
N ASP A 4 16.40 -0.84 -0.28
CA ASP A 4 16.18 -2.05 0.52
C ASP A 4 15.38 -1.85 1.82
N ASP A 5 15.34 -0.64 2.38
CA ASP A 5 14.59 -0.33 3.62
C ASP A 5 13.43 0.66 3.38
N ARG A 6 13.20 1.05 2.12
CA ARG A 6 12.21 2.07 1.78
C ARG A 6 10.80 1.49 1.83
N VAL A 7 9.92 2.17 2.56
CA VAL A 7 8.52 1.82 2.74
C VAL A 7 7.65 2.79 1.94
N MET A 8 6.81 2.26 1.07
CA MET A 8 5.70 2.99 0.46
C MET A 8 4.45 2.84 1.34
N ILE A 9 3.86 3.96 1.78
CA ILE A 9 2.63 3.99 2.56
C ILE A 9 1.47 4.41 1.66
N VAL A 10 0.41 3.61 1.63
CA VAL A 10 -0.77 3.88 0.80
C VAL A 10 -2.05 3.83 1.61
N ALA A 11 -2.99 4.72 1.29
CA ALA A 11 -4.34 4.67 1.83
C ALA A 11 -5.14 3.55 1.16
N THR A 12 -5.78 2.73 1.99
CA THR A 12 -6.60 1.59 1.57
C THR A 12 -7.94 1.60 2.27
N VAL A 13 -8.97 1.28 1.49
CA VAL A 13 -10.28 0.88 2.00
C VAL A 13 -10.23 -0.60 2.39
N ASP A 14 -11.21 -1.07 3.17
CA ASP A 14 -11.24 -2.46 3.66
C ASP A 14 -11.14 -3.49 2.53
N GLU A 15 -11.78 -3.24 1.38
CA GLU A 15 -11.70 -4.13 0.21
C GLU A 15 -10.28 -4.30 -0.34
N THR A 16 -9.51 -3.21 -0.45
CA THR A 16 -8.11 -3.26 -0.88
C THR A 16 -7.23 -3.96 0.17
N PHE A 17 -7.51 -3.71 1.45
CA PHE A 17 -6.82 -4.36 2.55
C PHE A 17 -7.07 -5.88 2.57
N ASP A 18 -8.31 -6.31 2.37
CA ASP A 18 -8.70 -7.72 2.32
C ASP A 18 -8.04 -8.43 1.13
N ILE A 19 -7.94 -7.77 -0.03
CA ILE A 19 -7.20 -8.29 -1.17
C ILE A 19 -5.72 -8.48 -0.83
N ALA A 20 -5.07 -7.47 -0.25
CA ALA A 20 -3.67 -7.61 0.18
C ALA A 20 -3.48 -8.74 1.21
N ARG A 21 -4.39 -8.86 2.18
CA ARG A 21 -4.31 -9.85 3.26
C ARG A 21 -4.55 -11.28 2.77
N HIS A 22 -5.51 -11.49 1.87
CA HIS A 22 -5.98 -12.82 1.50
C HIS A 22 -5.42 -13.31 0.16
N HIS A 23 -5.06 -12.39 -0.73
CA HIS A 23 -4.55 -12.72 -2.06
C HIS A 23 -3.08 -12.33 -2.25
N GLY A 24 -2.47 -11.58 -1.31
CA GLY A 24 -1.03 -11.35 -1.31
C GLY A 24 -0.55 -10.35 -2.36
N PHE A 25 -1.40 -9.40 -2.77
CA PHE A 25 -0.99 -8.35 -3.70
C PHE A 25 -1.69 -7.02 -3.45
N TYR A 26 -1.08 -5.94 -3.95
CA TYR A 26 -1.67 -4.60 -4.00
C TYR A 26 -1.63 -4.08 -5.43
N PRO A 27 -2.77 -3.71 -6.05
CA PRO A 27 -2.78 -3.10 -7.36
C PRO A 27 -2.73 -1.57 -7.27
N CYS A 28 -2.01 -0.96 -8.22
CA CYS A 28 -1.91 0.47 -8.40
C CYS A 28 -2.23 0.85 -9.85
N PRO A 29 -3.06 1.89 -10.10
CA PRO A 29 -3.19 2.44 -11.45
C PRO A 29 -1.80 2.75 -12.02
N ILE A 30 -1.54 2.30 -13.25
CA ILE A 30 -0.21 2.42 -13.86
C ILE A 30 0.17 3.89 -14.12
N SER A 31 -0.83 4.76 -14.28
CA SER A 31 -0.65 6.20 -14.47
C SER A 31 -0.19 6.97 -13.21
N TYR A 32 -0.17 6.34 -12.04
CA TYR A 32 0.15 7.02 -10.79
C TYR A 32 1.67 6.97 -10.53
N GLU A 33 2.23 8.03 -9.94
CA GLU A 33 3.67 8.14 -9.64
C GLU A 33 4.22 6.95 -8.83
N ARG A 34 3.46 6.48 -7.84
CA ARG A 34 3.83 5.33 -7.01
C ARG A 34 3.84 4.00 -7.76
N ALA A 35 3.32 3.96 -8.99
CA ALA A 35 3.55 2.82 -9.84
C ALA A 35 5.06 2.68 -9.97
N ASP A 36 5.79 3.72 -10.40
CA ASP A 36 7.21 3.69 -10.78
C ASP A 36 8.22 3.88 -9.65
N GLU A 37 7.83 4.49 -8.54
CA GLU A 37 8.75 4.80 -7.45
C GLU A 37 9.25 3.53 -6.71
N PRO A 38 10.57 3.40 -6.44
CA PRO A 38 11.11 2.23 -5.75
C PRO A 38 10.71 2.18 -4.28
N ALA A 39 10.38 0.98 -3.80
CA ALA A 39 10.19 0.65 -2.39
C ALA A 39 10.41 -0.86 -2.18
N ALA A 40 11.04 -1.23 -1.06
CA ALA A 40 11.18 -2.62 -0.64
C ALA A 40 9.98 -3.12 0.18
N TYR A 41 9.22 -2.20 0.79
CA TYR A 41 8.08 -2.52 1.64
C TYR A 41 6.86 -1.69 1.28
N LEU A 42 5.69 -2.23 1.59
CA LEU A 42 4.41 -1.56 1.46
C LEU A 42 3.70 -1.57 2.82
N ALA A 43 3.28 -0.40 3.30
CA ALA A 43 2.50 -0.24 4.52
C ALA A 43 1.10 0.29 4.22
N LEU A 44 0.10 -0.26 4.92
CA LEU A 44 -1.31 -0.03 4.65
C LEU A 44 -1.91 0.91 5.69
N TYR A 45 -2.13 2.16 5.30
CA TYR A 45 -3.01 3.07 6.02
C TYR A 45 -4.45 2.68 5.75
N ARG A 46 -5.14 2.17 6.76
CA ARG A 46 -6.56 1.84 6.69
C ARG A 46 -7.36 3.09 6.97
N THR A 47 -8.24 3.47 6.05
CA THR A 47 -9.12 4.64 6.22
C THR A 47 -10.13 4.43 7.36
N SER A 48 -11.08 5.35 7.54
CA SER A 48 -12.15 5.18 8.53
C SER A 48 -12.84 3.80 8.40
N PRO A 49 -13.13 3.10 9.51
CA PRO A 49 -13.07 3.55 10.90
C PRO A 49 -11.72 3.38 11.61
N GLN A 50 -10.75 2.66 11.05
CA GLN A 50 -9.47 2.40 11.74
C GLN A 50 -8.59 3.65 11.77
N SER A 51 -8.56 4.39 10.66
CA SER A 51 -7.82 5.66 10.52
C SER A 51 -6.38 5.55 11.03
N ALA A 52 -5.66 4.50 10.63
CA ALA A 52 -4.33 4.17 11.12
C ALA A 52 -3.56 3.28 10.14
N ILE A 53 -2.22 3.35 10.17
CA ILE A 53 -1.36 2.33 9.57
C ILE A 53 -1.34 1.14 10.52
N THR A 54 -1.61 -0.05 10.00
CA THR A 54 -1.77 -1.24 10.86
C THR A 54 -0.93 -2.42 10.44
N HIS A 55 -0.57 -2.51 9.16
CA HIS A 55 0.15 -3.65 8.61
C HIS A 55 1.14 -3.19 7.56
N TYR A 56 2.15 -4.02 7.33
CA TYR A 56 3.12 -3.86 6.25
C TYR A 56 3.53 -5.22 5.69
N ALA A 57 4.10 -5.24 4.50
CA ALA A 57 4.66 -6.42 3.85
C ALA A 57 5.87 -6.04 3.00
N SER A 58 6.80 -6.98 2.80
CA SER A 58 7.83 -6.84 1.76
C SER A 58 7.19 -6.90 0.37
N ILE A 59 7.69 -6.09 -0.55
CA ILE A 59 7.36 -6.20 -1.98
C ILE A 59 8.31 -7.24 -2.57
N GLU A 60 7.78 -8.38 -2.98
CA GLU A 60 8.57 -9.49 -3.51
C GLU A 60 8.72 -9.44 -5.03
N GLU A 61 7.76 -8.82 -5.71
CA GLU A 61 7.77 -8.65 -7.17
C GLU A 61 6.83 -7.52 -7.59
N ARG A 62 7.10 -6.97 -8.77
CA ARG A 62 6.29 -5.94 -9.40
C ARG A 62 6.11 -6.26 -10.88
N PHE A 63 4.87 -6.24 -11.37
CA PHE A 63 4.54 -6.56 -12.77
C PHE A 63 3.25 -5.86 -13.21
N GLU A 64 3.12 -5.61 -14.51
CA GLU A 64 1.88 -5.08 -15.10
C GLU A 64 0.86 -6.22 -15.31
N ASP A 65 -0.41 -5.95 -15.04
CA ASP A 65 -1.49 -6.90 -15.23
C ASP A 65 -2.80 -6.21 -15.64
N ASP A 66 -3.60 -6.91 -16.44
CA ASP A 66 -4.90 -6.45 -16.97
C ASP A 66 -6.10 -6.88 -16.12
N GLY A 67 -5.86 -7.53 -14.97
CA GLY A 67 -6.88 -8.13 -14.13
C GLY A 67 -6.81 -9.65 -14.04
N SER A 68 -6.06 -10.31 -14.93
CA SER A 68 -5.97 -11.76 -15.02
C SER A 68 -5.08 -12.44 -13.96
N HIS A 69 -4.30 -11.69 -13.18
CA HIS A 69 -3.38 -12.24 -12.19
C HIS A 69 -4.02 -13.19 -11.17
N ALA A 70 -5.26 -12.91 -10.76
CA ALA A 70 -5.96 -13.63 -9.71
C ALA A 70 -7.36 -14.00 -10.15
N ASP A 71 -7.88 -15.12 -9.62
CA ASP A 71 -9.24 -15.61 -9.88
C ASP A 71 -10.28 -14.83 -9.06
N ILE A 72 -10.17 -13.50 -9.11
CA ILE A 72 -11.10 -12.53 -8.54
C ILE A 72 -11.16 -11.31 -9.45
N ASP A 73 -12.31 -10.65 -9.52
CA ASP A 73 -12.50 -9.43 -10.32
C ASP A 73 -11.88 -8.19 -9.64
N TRP A 74 -10.59 -8.20 -9.36
CA TRP A 74 -9.94 -7.13 -8.61
C TRP A 74 -9.76 -5.85 -9.45
N PHE A 75 -9.60 -5.97 -10.77
CA PHE A 75 -9.30 -4.82 -11.62
C PHE A 75 -10.49 -3.86 -11.69
N ASP A 76 -11.68 -4.35 -12.04
CA ASP A 76 -12.86 -3.50 -12.11
C ASP A 76 -13.22 -2.93 -10.74
N ARG A 77 -13.05 -3.73 -9.68
CA ARG A 77 -13.34 -3.34 -8.29
C ARG A 77 -12.38 -2.27 -7.75
N LEU A 78 -11.08 -2.37 -8.07
CA LEU A 78 -10.06 -1.51 -7.47
C LEU A 78 -9.51 -0.42 -8.39
N ILE A 79 -9.52 -0.62 -9.70
CA ILE A 79 -8.82 0.22 -10.68
C ILE A 79 -9.80 0.85 -11.67
N GLY A 80 -10.69 0.07 -12.29
CA GLY A 80 -11.54 0.52 -13.39
C GLY A 80 -12.43 1.73 -13.07
N SER A 81 -12.85 1.90 -11.82
CA SER A 81 -13.62 3.08 -11.38
C SER A 81 -12.77 4.31 -11.01
N ARG A 82 -11.44 4.15 -10.90
CA ARG A 82 -10.49 5.14 -10.36
C ARG A 82 -9.53 5.71 -11.41
N SER A 83 -9.32 4.99 -12.50
CA SER A 83 -8.45 5.40 -13.62
C SER A 83 -9.05 4.97 -14.96
N GLY A 84 -8.63 5.63 -16.04
CA GLY A 84 -8.91 5.18 -17.41
C GLY A 84 -7.87 4.18 -17.94
N ASP A 85 -7.05 3.62 -17.05
CA ASP A 85 -5.98 2.71 -17.39
C ASP A 85 -6.55 1.33 -17.77
N GLU A 86 -5.94 0.67 -18.75
CA GLU A 86 -6.28 -0.69 -19.20
C GLU A 86 -5.45 -1.77 -18.47
N THR A 87 -4.38 -1.36 -17.81
CA THR A 87 -3.53 -2.21 -16.97
C THR A 87 -3.21 -1.53 -15.65
N ALA A 88 -2.81 -2.32 -14.67
CA ALA A 88 -2.38 -1.84 -13.37
C ALA A 88 -0.99 -2.40 -13.05
N MET A 89 -0.24 -1.63 -12.28
CA MET A 89 0.97 -2.13 -11.66
C MET A 89 0.61 -2.93 -10.41
N VAL A 90 0.90 -4.23 -10.42
CA VAL A 90 0.64 -5.13 -9.29
C VAL A 90 1.92 -5.34 -8.50
N PHE A 91 1.82 -5.11 -7.19
CA PHE A 91 2.87 -5.38 -6.22
C PHE A 91 2.56 -6.70 -5.53
N ARG A 92 3.34 -7.75 -5.80
CA ARG A 92 3.26 -9.03 -5.09
C ARG A 92 3.86 -8.83 -3.70
N LEU A 93 3.10 -9.18 -2.67
CA LEU A 93 3.47 -8.97 -1.28
C LEU A 93 3.91 -10.29 -0.65
N GLY A 94 4.87 -10.19 0.26
CA GLY A 94 5.11 -11.24 1.23
C GLY A 94 3.96 -11.34 2.24
N GLY A 95 4.18 -12.08 3.32
CA GLY A 95 3.19 -12.20 4.39
C GLY A 95 2.86 -10.84 5.03
N LEU A 96 1.58 -10.45 4.99
CA LEU A 96 1.13 -9.19 5.59
C LEU A 96 1.24 -9.24 7.12
N ALA A 97 2.24 -8.54 7.66
CA ALA A 97 2.55 -8.52 9.08
C ALA A 97 1.84 -7.36 9.79
N PRO A 98 1.23 -7.57 10.97
CA PRO A 98 0.74 -6.47 11.79
C PRO A 98 1.92 -5.66 12.35
N LEU A 99 1.73 -4.35 12.51
CA LEU A 99 2.61 -3.54 13.34
C LEU A 99 2.37 -3.88 14.82
N ASP A 100 3.42 -3.85 15.62
CA ASP A 100 3.32 -4.02 17.09
C ASP A 100 2.40 -2.95 17.72
N ARG A 101 2.39 -1.76 17.12
CA ARG A 101 1.48 -0.66 17.47
C ARG A 101 0.99 0.02 16.19
N PRO A 102 -0.32 0.26 16.04
CA PRO A 102 -0.82 1.07 14.93
C PRO A 102 -0.28 2.49 14.98
N VAL A 103 0.05 3.06 13.82
CA VAL A 103 0.35 4.49 13.67
C VAL A 103 -0.96 5.22 13.43
N THR A 104 -1.43 5.98 14.42
CA THR A 104 -2.76 6.60 14.38
C THR A 104 -2.77 7.91 13.61
N ASN A 105 -3.89 8.23 12.96
CA ASN A 105 -4.08 9.51 12.30
C ASN A 105 -4.34 10.64 13.31
N ASP A 106 -3.43 11.62 13.35
CA ASP A 106 -3.54 12.90 14.06
C ASP A 106 -3.66 14.10 13.12
N THR A 107 -3.76 13.85 11.81
CA THR A 107 -3.83 14.84 10.72
C THR A 107 -4.99 14.51 9.76
N ASN A 108 -4.84 14.78 8.47
CA ASN A 108 -5.84 14.59 7.42
C ASN A 108 -5.80 13.19 6.77
N GLY A 109 -5.10 12.24 7.37
CA GLY A 109 -4.83 10.91 6.79
C GLY A 109 -3.81 10.93 5.64
N VAL A 110 -3.48 9.74 5.12
CA VAL A 110 -2.56 9.59 3.99
C VAL A 110 -3.24 9.98 2.68
N ARG A 111 -2.65 10.91 1.92
CA ARG A 111 -3.07 11.30 0.56
C ARG A 111 -1.95 11.01 -0.43
N GLY A 112 -2.26 10.34 -1.52
CA GLY A 112 -1.24 9.82 -2.43
C GLY A 112 -0.48 8.64 -1.81
N ALA A 113 0.77 8.46 -2.21
CA ALA A 113 1.71 7.61 -1.50
C ALA A 113 2.66 8.47 -0.68
N TRP A 114 2.97 8.04 0.53
CA TRP A 114 4.08 8.58 1.32
C TRP A 114 5.24 7.59 1.31
N TYR A 115 6.44 8.08 1.61
CA TYR A 115 7.63 7.24 1.67
C TYR A 115 8.38 7.50 2.97
N THR A 116 8.86 6.42 3.58
CA THR A 116 9.68 6.46 4.80
C THR A 116 10.62 5.26 4.83
N THR A 117 11.30 5.03 5.95
CA THR A 117 12.08 3.80 6.19
C THR A 117 11.33 2.84 7.10
N LEU A 118 11.70 1.57 7.06
CA LEU A 118 11.13 0.55 7.95
C LEU A 118 11.35 0.91 9.44
N ASP A 119 12.53 1.41 9.79
CA ASP A 119 12.85 1.88 11.14
C ASP A 119 11.93 3.03 11.57
N ALA A 120 11.77 4.05 10.73
CA ALA A 120 10.92 5.20 11.05
C ALA A 120 9.44 4.81 11.17
N LEU A 121 8.97 3.85 10.35
CA LEU A 121 7.63 3.29 10.52
C LEU A 121 7.48 2.56 11.85
N GLY A 122 8.50 1.82 12.30
CA GLY A 122 8.49 1.09 13.57
C GLY A 122 8.50 1.98 14.81
N ASP A 123 9.14 3.15 14.72
CA ASP A 123 9.22 4.13 15.81
C ASP A 123 8.01 5.07 15.87
N ALA A 124 7.29 5.25 14.76
CA ALA A 124 6.16 6.16 14.66
C ALA A 124 4.96 5.73 15.53
N THR A 125 4.25 6.74 16.04
CA THR A 125 3.01 6.54 16.79
C THR A 125 1.83 7.29 16.19
N VAL A 126 2.12 8.39 15.51
CA VAL A 126 1.14 9.20 14.78
C VAL A 126 1.63 9.51 13.37
N LEU A 127 0.73 9.91 12.46
CA LEU A 127 1.10 10.18 11.07
C LEU A 127 2.08 11.33 10.92
N THR A 128 2.01 12.35 11.78
CA THR A 128 2.97 13.46 11.80
C THR A 128 4.42 13.00 12.04
N ASP A 129 4.64 11.84 12.68
CA ASP A 129 6.00 11.28 12.87
C ASP A 129 6.63 10.82 11.54
N ILE A 130 5.80 10.59 10.52
CA ILE A 130 6.19 10.03 9.21
C ILE A 130 6.10 11.09 8.10
N GLU A 131 5.15 12.02 8.21
CA GLU A 131 4.92 13.08 7.24
C GLU A 131 6.21 13.90 7.05
N SER A 132 6.87 13.70 5.90
CA SER A 132 8.16 14.31 5.53
C SER A 132 8.09 14.99 4.17
#